data_AF-A0A9N9F9U5-F1
#
_entry.id   AF-A0A9N9F9U5-F1
#
_cell.length_a   1.000
_cell.length_b   1.000
_cell.length_c   1.000
_cell.angle_alpha   90.00
_cell.angle_beta   90.00
_cell.angle_gamma   90.00
#
_symmetry.space_group_name_H-M   'P 1'
#
loop_
_entity.id
_entity.type
_entity.pdbx_description
1 polymer ?
#
loop_
_entity_poly.entity_id
_entity_poly.type
_entity_poly.pdbx_seq_one_letter_code
_entity_poly.pdbx_strand_id
1 'polypeptide(L)'
;MSQVEADHQQQIVKPSSATTVHKHFHFINAPLIRKKGSSSSVFLPKIFRSSNDSSGEKTQEKKQKRDNLFRSKSKPNKLNKTKDEPMQILQIPSCDYMLDLTNLDDGPEFQKKILYLVNTLLGWDDIVHESQIHLESISGALTNRVFFLTAFPKHSHFSVTQKKPRKVVLRVYGIAVDQLVDRKQELEFLQKLSTLKIGPLLLGIFGNGRFEQYLDSETLTREDIRDLKTSSHIAQRMAILHNIVKLFPPPKDTVPQVWVNIDKWYPLAVKVISGPEFRNDPARSKRLDSFDMERLYFEIQTLKQKLDSLNSPLVFAHNDTQYGNILRLNDGSNELVVVDFEYAGYNFRGFDIANHFCEWSFDYHSPEPHILHSDWYPSRKEQLNFLSSYMGASHDGGVDEHNLELLRQECEAFALASHVMWGLWGLVQAAHSQIKFSYFEYGMLRLEQFRRDMNMNQ
;
A
#
# COMPACT_ATOMS: atom_id res chain seq x y z
N MET A 1 68.27 22.34 -23.58
CA MET A 1 69.43 23.06 -23.02
C MET A 1 68.90 23.81 -21.80
N SER A 2 68.87 23.24 -20.59
CA SER A 2 69.94 22.73 -19.70
C SER A 2 70.28 23.77 -18.64
N GLN A 3 70.03 23.41 -17.37
CA GLN A 3 70.73 23.72 -16.10
C GLN A 3 69.69 23.61 -14.96
N VAL A 4 69.61 22.55 -14.14
CA VAL A 4 70.53 21.88 -13.19
C VAL A 4 70.62 22.61 -11.84
N GLU A 5 70.65 21.78 -10.77
CA GLU A 5 70.90 22.05 -9.32
C GLU A 5 69.65 22.17 -8.44
N ALA A 6 69.54 21.58 -7.24
CA ALA A 6 70.31 20.58 -6.50
C ALA A 6 69.51 20.15 -5.25
N ASP A 7 69.78 18.94 -4.76
CA ASP A 7 69.29 18.33 -3.51
C ASP A 7 69.70 19.07 -2.22
N HIS A 8 68.87 18.96 -1.16
CA HIS A 8 69.33 18.70 0.22
C HIS A 8 68.18 18.25 1.17
N GLN A 9 68.31 17.00 1.67
CA GLN A 9 68.33 16.52 3.07
C GLN A 9 67.52 17.29 4.16
N GLN A 10 67.02 16.74 5.27
CA GLN A 10 66.81 15.42 5.88
C GLN A 10 66.15 15.71 7.27
N GLN A 11 65.45 14.74 7.85
CA GLN A 11 65.43 14.32 9.29
C GLN A 11 64.08 14.15 10.00
N ILE A 12 64.13 13.08 10.80
CA ILE A 12 63.11 12.29 11.49
C ILE A 12 63.04 12.72 12.95
N VAL A 13 61.85 12.81 13.57
CA VAL A 13 61.61 12.49 15.00
C VAL A 13 60.16 11.96 15.20
N LYS A 14 60.03 10.71 15.67
CA LYS A 14 58.87 10.11 16.40
C LYS A 14 59.07 10.39 17.92
N PRO A 15 58.12 10.22 18.89
CA PRO A 15 57.01 9.23 18.92
C PRO A 15 55.72 9.65 19.67
N SER A 16 54.66 8.82 19.59
CA SER A 16 54.09 8.10 20.75
C SER A 16 52.75 7.46 20.42
N SER A 17 52.61 6.21 20.85
CA SER A 17 51.46 5.32 20.74
C SER A 17 50.52 5.51 21.92
N ALA A 18 49.22 5.65 21.66
CA ALA A 18 48.16 5.47 22.66
C ALA A 18 46.92 4.82 22.02
N THR A 19 46.87 3.50 22.17
CA THR A 19 45.71 2.66 22.50
C THR A 19 44.32 3.30 22.36
N THR A 20 43.50 2.82 21.43
CA THR A 20 42.03 2.97 21.52
C THR A 20 41.35 1.61 21.34
N VAL A 21 40.78 1.21 22.47
CA VAL A 21 39.88 0.11 22.83
C VAL A 21 38.92 -0.34 21.72
N HIS A 22 39.04 -1.60 21.31
CA HIS A 22 37.96 -2.36 20.68
C HIS A 22 36.88 -2.66 21.73
N LYS A 23 35.72 -2.01 21.65
CA LYS A 23 34.50 -2.46 22.35
C LYS A 23 33.75 -3.44 21.46
N HIS A 24 33.92 -4.73 21.75
CA HIS A 24 33.01 -5.79 21.33
C HIS A 24 31.70 -5.65 22.10
N PHE A 25 30.57 -5.45 21.40
CA PHE A 25 29.25 -5.58 21.99
C PHE A 25 28.77 -7.03 21.83
N HIS A 26 28.82 -7.78 22.94
CA HIS A 26 28.12 -9.06 23.07
C HIS A 26 26.62 -8.79 23.31
N PHE A 27 25.77 -9.26 22.40
CA PHE A 27 24.35 -9.42 22.66
C PHE A 27 24.15 -10.56 23.66
N ILE A 28 23.66 -10.24 24.85
CA ILE A 28 23.28 -11.22 25.87
C ILE A 28 21.87 -11.73 25.53
N ASN A 29 21.77 -13.01 25.20
CA ASN A 29 20.53 -13.77 25.20
C ASN A 29 20.02 -13.92 26.64
N ALA A 30 18.78 -13.49 26.91
CA ALA A 30 18.08 -13.82 28.16
C ALA A 30 16.81 -14.65 27.85
N PRO A 31 16.46 -15.67 28.66
CA PRO A 31 15.49 -16.69 28.29
C PRO A 31 14.06 -16.32 28.70
N LEU A 32 13.11 -16.69 27.83
CA LEU A 32 11.66 -16.63 28.05
C LEU A 32 11.23 -17.58 29.18
N ILE A 33 10.73 -17.00 30.28
CA ILE A 33 10.05 -17.72 31.35
C ILE A 33 8.54 -17.79 31.03
N ARG A 34 8.05 -19.02 30.79
CA ARG A 34 6.63 -19.38 30.80
C ARG A 34 6.02 -19.10 32.19
N LYS A 35 4.89 -18.40 32.26
CA LYS A 35 3.92 -18.58 33.35
C LYS A 35 2.50 -18.76 32.82
N LYS A 36 1.89 -19.83 33.34
CA LYS A 36 0.51 -20.28 33.16
C LYS A 36 -0.48 -19.27 33.74
N GLY A 37 -1.68 -19.27 33.18
CA GLY A 37 -2.76 -18.36 33.53
C GLY A 37 -3.42 -18.64 34.89
N SER A 38 -4.30 -17.72 35.25
CA SER A 38 -5.39 -17.93 36.19
C SER A 38 -6.58 -17.09 35.76
N SER A 39 -7.69 -17.77 35.53
CA SER A 39 -9.04 -17.21 35.40
C SER A 39 -9.47 -16.53 36.69
N SER A 40 -10.11 -15.37 36.57
CA SER A 40 -10.98 -14.84 37.62
C SER A 40 -12.17 -14.17 36.97
N SER A 41 -13.29 -14.90 36.98
CA SER A 41 -14.63 -14.43 36.74
C SER A 41 -15.04 -13.45 37.84
N VAL A 42 -15.52 -12.26 37.45
CA VAL A 42 -16.22 -11.36 38.37
C VAL A 42 -17.67 -11.26 37.89
N PHE A 43 -18.55 -11.77 38.75
CA PHE A 43 -19.99 -11.66 38.70
C PHE A 43 -20.44 -10.35 39.35
N LEU A 44 -21.59 -9.83 38.88
CA LEU A 44 -22.64 -9.01 39.56
C LEU A 44 -23.03 -7.76 38.74
N PRO A 45 -24.26 -7.24 38.85
CA PRO A 45 -25.55 -7.93 38.86
C PRO A 45 -26.61 -7.30 37.93
N LYS A 46 -27.69 -8.05 37.70
CA LYS A 46 -28.96 -7.59 37.10
C LYS A 46 -29.59 -6.46 37.93
N ILE A 47 -30.06 -5.41 37.26
CA ILE A 47 -31.05 -4.46 37.79
C ILE A 47 -32.35 -4.57 36.97
N PHE A 48 -33.45 -4.41 37.70
CA PHE A 48 -34.84 -4.71 37.39
C PHE A 48 -35.51 -3.80 36.33
N ARG A 49 -36.43 -4.45 35.60
CA ARG A 49 -37.74 -4.01 35.06
C ARG A 49 -38.15 -2.52 35.22
N SER A 50 -38.70 -1.96 34.14
CA SER A 50 -40.13 -1.62 34.14
C SER A 50 -40.72 -1.71 32.73
N SER A 51 -41.82 -2.44 32.65
CA SER A 51 -42.81 -2.43 31.57
C SER A 51 -43.78 -1.27 31.83
N ASN A 52 -44.26 -0.62 30.78
CA ASN A 52 -45.64 -0.16 30.76
C ASN A 52 -46.18 -0.03 29.34
N ASP A 53 -47.47 -0.28 29.28
CA ASP A 53 -48.29 -0.75 28.19
C ASP A 53 -49.06 0.38 27.46
N SER A 54 -49.25 0.16 26.15
CA SER A 54 -50.54 0.23 25.44
C SER A 54 -51.24 1.56 25.06
N SER A 55 -51.99 1.40 23.95
CA SER A 55 -53.10 2.20 23.37
C SER A 55 -52.68 3.48 22.62
N GLY A 56 -53.17 3.82 21.44
CA GLY A 56 -54.28 3.39 20.58
C GLY A 56 -54.61 4.63 19.73
N GLU A 57 -54.71 4.58 18.40
CA GLU A 57 -56.00 4.75 17.71
C GLU A 57 -55.83 4.68 16.19
N LYS A 58 -56.87 4.14 15.55
CA LYS A 58 -57.07 4.03 14.11
C LYS A 58 -57.81 5.26 13.60
N THR A 59 -57.48 5.75 12.39
CA THR A 59 -58.51 6.24 11.47
C THR A 59 -58.14 5.97 10.00
N GLN A 60 -59.03 5.26 9.32
CA GLN A 60 -59.24 5.16 7.86
C GLN A 60 -59.71 6.54 7.32
N GLU A 61 -59.76 6.96 6.05
CA GLU A 61 -59.71 6.38 4.71
C GLU A 61 -59.76 7.54 3.68
N LYS A 62 -59.33 7.29 2.42
CA LYS A 62 -59.72 7.97 1.15
C LYS A 62 -59.15 9.38 0.89
N LYS A 63 -58.68 9.79 -0.30
CA LYS A 63 -58.91 9.31 -1.69
C LYS A 63 -57.87 9.94 -2.66
N GLN A 64 -57.33 9.08 -3.53
CA GLN A 64 -57.11 9.26 -4.99
C GLN A 64 -56.14 10.30 -5.60
N LYS A 65 -55.17 9.71 -6.33
CA LYS A 65 -54.84 9.86 -7.77
C LYS A 65 -53.99 11.06 -8.24
N ARG A 66 -52.75 10.71 -8.61
CA ARG A 66 -51.84 11.16 -9.70
C ARG A 66 -50.42 11.07 -9.11
N ASP A 67 -49.49 10.24 -9.56
CA ASP A 67 -49.07 9.96 -10.92
C ASP A 67 -48.44 8.56 -11.06
N ASN A 68 -48.72 7.92 -12.19
CA ASN A 68 -48.02 6.75 -12.70
C ASN A 68 -47.32 7.17 -14.00
N LEU A 69 -46.00 7.22 -14.02
CA LEU A 69 -45.22 6.76 -15.18
C LEU A 69 -43.75 6.52 -14.78
N PHE A 70 -43.22 5.38 -15.22
CA PHE A 70 -41.84 4.88 -15.07
C PHE A 70 -41.40 4.31 -13.72
N ARG A 71 -41.85 3.07 -13.45
CA ARG A 71 -41.15 2.12 -12.57
C ARG A 71 -40.91 0.83 -13.35
N SER A 72 -39.75 0.70 -14.00
CA SER A 72 -39.28 -0.60 -14.49
C SER A 72 -38.69 -1.38 -13.32
N LYS A 73 -39.07 -2.66 -13.24
CA LYS A 73 -38.78 -3.57 -12.14
C LYS A 73 -37.37 -4.15 -12.29
N SER A 74 -36.47 -3.89 -11.35
CA SER A 74 -35.39 -4.83 -11.01
C SER A 74 -35.77 -5.52 -9.69
N LYS A 75 -35.97 -6.83 -9.75
CA LYS A 75 -36.23 -7.66 -8.55
C LYS A 75 -34.90 -7.82 -7.78
N PRO A 76 -34.90 -7.76 -6.44
CA PRO A 76 -33.72 -8.09 -5.66
C PRO A 76 -33.44 -9.59 -5.80
N ASN A 77 -32.23 -9.93 -6.24
CA ASN A 77 -31.78 -11.31 -6.27
C ASN A 77 -31.70 -11.83 -4.83
N LYS A 78 -32.49 -12.86 -4.53
CA LYS A 78 -32.34 -13.65 -3.30
C LYS A 78 -30.96 -14.30 -3.36
N LEU A 79 -30.04 -13.89 -2.47
CA LEU A 79 -28.86 -14.69 -2.17
C LEU A 79 -29.36 -16.03 -1.61
N ASN A 80 -29.29 -17.07 -2.45
CA ASN A 80 -29.36 -18.44 -1.97
C ASN A 80 -28.16 -18.67 -1.05
N LYS A 81 -28.44 -19.07 0.19
CA LYS A 81 -27.44 -19.67 1.09
C LYS A 81 -26.93 -20.95 0.42
N THR A 82 -25.87 -20.86 -0.36
CA THR A 82 -25.07 -22.01 -0.77
C THR A 82 -24.08 -22.33 0.34
N LYS A 83 -23.99 -23.62 0.64
CA LYS A 83 -23.16 -24.25 1.68
C LYS A 83 -21.69 -23.85 1.56
N ASP A 84 -20.98 -23.94 2.70
CA ASP A 84 -19.55 -23.71 2.89
C ASP A 84 -18.66 -24.64 2.02
N GLU A 85 -18.66 -24.45 0.70
CA GLU A 85 -17.56 -24.95 -0.13
C GLU A 85 -16.41 -23.93 -0.08
N PRO A 86 -15.17 -24.37 0.22
CA PRO A 86 -14.03 -23.46 0.21
C PRO A 86 -13.89 -22.87 -1.19
N MET A 87 -13.85 -21.54 -1.27
CA MET A 87 -13.64 -20.83 -2.53
C MET A 87 -12.37 -21.34 -3.19
N GLN A 88 -12.49 -21.96 -4.37
CA GLN A 88 -11.34 -22.43 -5.12
C GLN A 88 -10.61 -21.22 -5.71
N ILE A 89 -9.33 -21.05 -5.33
CA ILE A 89 -8.46 -20.04 -5.92
C ILE A 89 -8.27 -20.38 -7.39
N LEU A 90 -8.44 -19.38 -8.26
CA LEU A 90 -8.29 -19.54 -9.70
C LEU A 90 -6.85 -19.99 -10.00
N GLN A 91 -6.68 -21.10 -10.73
CA GLN A 91 -5.37 -21.55 -11.15
C GLN A 91 -4.84 -20.64 -12.25
N ILE A 92 -3.78 -19.90 -11.95
CA ILE A 92 -3.16 -18.97 -12.89
C ILE A 92 -2.02 -19.69 -13.62
N PRO A 93 -1.92 -19.59 -14.96
CA PRO A 93 -0.79 -20.12 -15.71
C PRO A 93 0.54 -19.60 -15.15
N SER A 94 1.50 -20.50 -14.93
CA SER A 94 2.81 -20.14 -14.39
C SER A 94 3.97 -20.91 -15.03
N CYS A 95 5.13 -20.28 -15.15
CA CYS A 95 6.39 -20.95 -15.53
C CYS A 95 7.59 -20.38 -14.76
N ASP A 96 8.71 -21.10 -14.71
CA ASP A 96 9.91 -20.65 -13.97
C ASP A 96 10.85 -19.76 -14.79
N TYR A 97 10.41 -19.30 -15.97
CA TYR A 97 11.26 -18.51 -16.87
C TYR A 97 11.58 -17.14 -16.28
N MET A 98 12.87 -16.74 -16.34
CA MET A 98 13.36 -15.47 -15.81
C MET A 98 13.78 -14.54 -16.95
N LEU A 99 13.27 -13.30 -16.96
CA LEU A 99 13.73 -12.24 -17.85
C LEU A 99 14.97 -11.56 -17.28
N ASP A 100 16.14 -11.78 -17.89
CA ASP A 100 17.37 -11.10 -17.49
C ASP A 100 17.38 -9.63 -17.92
N LEU A 101 17.04 -8.73 -17.00
CA LEU A 101 16.99 -7.29 -17.25
C LEU A 101 18.36 -6.60 -17.35
N THR A 102 19.47 -7.28 -17.06
CA THR A 102 20.80 -6.63 -16.95
C THR A 102 21.41 -6.27 -18.31
N ASN A 103 20.99 -6.93 -19.39
CA ASN A 103 21.54 -6.76 -20.74
C ASN A 103 20.45 -6.61 -21.82
N LEU A 104 19.21 -6.32 -21.44
CA LEU A 104 18.10 -6.17 -22.38
C LEU A 104 17.88 -4.68 -22.67
N ASP A 105 18.44 -4.23 -23.80
CA ASP A 105 17.78 -3.18 -24.57
C ASP A 105 16.40 -3.71 -25.00
N ASP A 106 15.38 -2.84 -25.09
CA ASP A 106 14.01 -3.20 -25.49
C ASP A 106 13.91 -3.61 -26.99
N GLY A 107 14.99 -4.16 -27.55
CA GLY A 107 15.17 -4.58 -28.94
C GLY A 107 14.67 -6.01 -29.24
N PRO A 108 15.04 -6.56 -30.42
CA PRO A 108 14.43 -7.78 -30.96
C PRO A 108 14.54 -9.02 -30.07
N GLU A 109 15.68 -9.21 -29.39
CA GLU A 109 15.88 -10.35 -28.48
C GLU A 109 14.96 -10.28 -27.25
N PHE A 110 14.65 -9.07 -26.76
CA PHE A 110 13.66 -8.91 -25.70
C PHE A 110 12.28 -9.33 -26.17
N GLN A 111 11.87 -8.84 -27.35
CA GLN A 111 10.55 -9.15 -27.92
C GLN A 111 10.37 -10.66 -28.18
N LYS A 112 11.42 -11.38 -28.58
CA LYS A 112 11.38 -12.85 -28.73
C LYS A 112 11.12 -13.56 -27.39
N LYS A 113 11.76 -13.12 -26.31
CA LYS A 113 11.51 -13.67 -24.96
C LYS A 113 10.09 -13.36 -24.49
N ILE A 114 9.59 -12.16 -24.77
CA ILE A 114 8.20 -11.79 -24.48
C ILE A 114 7.21 -12.64 -25.29
N LEU A 115 7.47 -12.87 -26.58
CA LEU A 115 6.66 -13.75 -27.43
C LEU A 115 6.58 -15.17 -26.86
N TYR A 116 7.71 -15.73 -26.41
CA TYR A 116 7.73 -17.02 -25.75
C TYR A 116 6.82 -17.05 -24.51
N LEU A 117 6.91 -16.04 -23.65
CA LEU A 117 6.08 -15.93 -22.45
C LEU A 117 4.59 -15.77 -22.78
N VAL A 118 4.26 -14.95 -23.77
CA VAL A 118 2.87 -14.76 -24.26
C VAL A 118 2.26 -16.09 -24.70
N ASN A 119 2.99 -16.86 -25.51
CA ASN A 119 2.48 -18.15 -26.00
C ASN A 119 2.41 -19.22 -24.91
N THR A 120 3.33 -19.17 -23.94
CA THR A 120 3.37 -20.12 -22.82
C THR A 120 2.26 -19.86 -21.79
N LEU A 121 1.98 -18.59 -21.47
CA LEU A 121 1.13 -18.22 -20.34
C LEU A 121 -0.26 -17.71 -20.74
N LEU A 122 -0.38 -17.01 -21.87
CA LEU A 122 -1.64 -16.37 -22.29
C LEU A 122 -2.42 -17.19 -23.32
N GLY A 123 -1.81 -18.23 -23.90
CA GLY A 123 -2.44 -19.10 -24.91
C GLY A 123 -2.82 -18.36 -26.19
N TRP A 124 -2.03 -17.36 -26.59
CA TRP A 124 -2.28 -16.55 -27.77
C TRP A 124 -1.65 -17.16 -29.04
N ASP A 125 -2.15 -18.31 -29.47
CA ASP A 125 -1.58 -19.11 -30.59
C ASP A 125 -1.50 -18.38 -31.93
N ASP A 126 -2.25 -17.29 -32.10
CA ASP A 126 -2.28 -16.44 -33.29
C ASP A 126 -1.24 -15.29 -33.27
N ILE A 127 -0.37 -15.26 -32.25
CA ILE A 127 0.80 -14.39 -32.13
C ILE A 127 2.05 -15.25 -32.32
N VAL A 128 2.62 -15.23 -33.53
CA VAL A 128 3.67 -16.17 -33.95
C VAL A 128 5.01 -15.50 -34.27
N HIS A 129 5.06 -14.17 -34.29
CA HIS A 129 6.26 -13.40 -34.64
C HIS A 129 6.38 -12.15 -33.77
N GLU A 130 7.60 -11.75 -33.42
CA GLU A 130 7.88 -10.60 -32.54
C GLU A 130 7.29 -9.29 -33.05
N SER A 131 7.23 -9.11 -34.37
CA SER A 131 6.63 -7.92 -35.00
C SER A 131 5.12 -7.75 -34.74
N GLN A 132 4.46 -8.78 -34.20
CA GLN A 132 3.07 -8.69 -33.77
C GLN A 132 2.93 -8.14 -32.34
N ILE A 133 4.02 -7.93 -31.63
CA ILE A 133 4.04 -7.43 -30.26
C ILE A 133 4.62 -6.02 -30.26
N HIS A 134 3.87 -5.09 -29.70
CA HIS A 134 4.34 -3.76 -29.38
C HIS A 134 4.44 -3.59 -27.87
N LEU A 135 5.59 -3.10 -27.41
CA LEU A 135 5.86 -2.82 -26.00
C LEU A 135 6.05 -1.33 -25.83
N GLU A 136 5.30 -0.75 -24.91
CA GLU A 136 5.44 0.63 -24.46
C GLU A 136 5.85 0.60 -22.99
N SER A 137 7.00 1.18 -22.66
CA SER A 137 7.47 1.27 -21.28
C SER A 137 6.71 2.35 -20.53
N ILE A 138 6.26 2.01 -19.32
CA ILE A 138 5.60 2.96 -18.42
C ILE A 138 6.67 3.52 -17.50
N SER A 139 6.92 4.82 -17.61
CA SER A 139 7.81 5.54 -16.70
C SER A 139 7.15 5.75 -15.34
N GLY A 140 7.97 5.83 -14.27
CA GLY A 140 7.49 6.19 -12.92
C GLY A 140 7.31 5.01 -11.94
N ALA A 141 7.37 3.76 -12.39
CA ALA A 141 7.37 2.62 -11.49
C ALA A 141 8.71 2.50 -10.75
N LEU A 142 8.69 2.61 -9.43
CA LEU A 142 9.90 2.74 -8.62
C LEU A 142 10.62 1.40 -8.39
N THR A 143 9.84 0.32 -8.35
CA THR A 143 10.26 -1.01 -7.90
C THR A 143 10.23 -2.07 -9.00
N ASN A 144 9.47 -1.81 -10.07
CA ASN A 144 9.18 -2.74 -11.15
C ASN A 144 9.39 -2.08 -12.52
N ARG A 145 9.85 -2.83 -13.52
CA ARG A 145 9.73 -2.39 -14.93
C ARG A 145 8.35 -2.79 -15.43
N VAL A 146 7.55 -1.81 -15.83
CA VAL A 146 6.17 -2.03 -16.29
C VAL A 146 6.05 -1.67 -17.76
N PHE A 147 5.39 -2.53 -18.54
CA PHE A 147 5.15 -2.33 -19.96
C PHE A 147 3.67 -2.54 -20.29
N PHE A 148 3.14 -1.70 -21.19
CA PHE A 148 1.95 -2.05 -21.94
C PHE A 148 2.34 -2.92 -23.13
N LEU A 149 1.84 -4.15 -23.16
CA LEU A 149 2.03 -5.08 -24.27
C LEU A 149 0.75 -5.10 -25.11
N THR A 150 0.86 -4.66 -26.37
CA THR A 150 -0.22 -4.77 -27.36
C THR A 150 0.15 -5.81 -28.41
N ALA A 151 -0.66 -6.86 -28.53
CA ALA A 151 -0.48 -7.92 -29.50
C ALA A 151 -1.50 -7.82 -30.65
N PHE A 152 -1.01 -7.87 -31.89
CA PHE A 152 -1.75 -7.74 -33.13
C PHE A 152 -1.89 -9.12 -33.83
N PRO A 153 -3.04 -9.79 -33.72
CA PRO A 153 -3.26 -11.09 -34.36
C PRO A 153 -3.18 -10.98 -35.88
N LYS A 154 -2.53 -11.94 -36.56
CA LYS A 154 -2.58 -12.01 -38.02
C LYS A 154 -4.02 -12.27 -38.48
N HIS A 155 -4.46 -11.54 -39.49
CA HIS A 155 -5.71 -11.83 -40.18
C HIS A 155 -5.56 -13.15 -40.94
N SER A 156 -6.39 -14.15 -40.63
CA SER A 156 -6.53 -15.30 -41.51
C SER A 156 -7.24 -14.85 -42.79
N HIS A 157 -6.73 -15.19 -43.97
CA HIS A 157 -7.36 -14.91 -45.26
C HIS A 157 -8.82 -15.44 -45.37
N PHE A 158 -9.23 -16.34 -44.47
CA PHE A 158 -10.54 -16.97 -44.43
C PHE A 158 -11.54 -16.35 -43.42
N SER A 159 -11.15 -15.31 -42.66
CA SER A 159 -12.03 -14.66 -41.67
C SER A 159 -12.45 -13.27 -42.15
N VAL A 160 -13.76 -13.06 -42.29
CA VAL A 160 -14.36 -11.76 -42.66
C VAL A 160 -14.27 -10.74 -41.51
N THR A 161 -14.06 -11.20 -40.28
CA THR A 161 -13.92 -10.33 -39.10
C THR A 161 -12.45 -10.16 -38.72
N GLN A 162 -11.99 -8.90 -38.67
CA GLN A 162 -10.68 -8.56 -38.12
C GLN A 162 -10.65 -8.85 -36.61
N LYS A 163 -9.71 -9.70 -36.18
CA LYS A 163 -9.45 -9.90 -34.75
C LYS A 163 -8.92 -8.60 -34.15
N LYS A 164 -9.49 -8.18 -33.02
CA LYS A 164 -9.06 -6.97 -32.32
C LYS A 164 -7.68 -7.19 -31.66
N PRO A 165 -6.84 -6.15 -31.58
CA PRO A 165 -5.62 -6.19 -30.77
C PRO A 165 -5.95 -6.54 -29.32
N ARG A 166 -5.05 -7.29 -28.67
CA ARG A 166 -5.15 -7.63 -27.24
C ARG A 166 -4.08 -6.86 -26.49
N LYS A 167 -4.45 -6.23 -25.36
CA LYS A 167 -3.56 -5.43 -24.54
C LYS A 167 -3.49 -6.02 -23.12
N VAL A 168 -2.29 -6.13 -22.58
CA VAL A 168 -2.00 -6.59 -21.20
C VAL A 168 -0.91 -5.72 -20.58
N VAL A 169 -0.82 -5.74 -19.26
CA VAL A 169 0.28 -5.13 -18.52
C VAL A 169 1.30 -6.20 -18.20
N LEU A 170 2.57 -5.98 -18.56
CA LEU A 170 3.69 -6.82 -18.18
C LEU A 170 4.45 -6.12 -17.06
N ARG A 171 4.54 -6.75 -15.88
CA ARG A 171 5.38 -6.30 -14.77
C ARG A 171 6.56 -7.24 -14.60
N VAL A 172 7.77 -6.68 -14.54
CA VAL A 172 9.02 -7.42 -14.27
C VAL A 172 9.65 -6.84 -13.01
N TYR A 173 9.95 -7.70 -12.03
CA TYR A 173 10.52 -7.29 -10.75
C TYR A 173 11.95 -6.76 -10.91
N GLY A 174 12.26 -5.64 -10.23
CA GLY A 174 13.62 -5.09 -10.16
C GLY A 174 14.54 -5.84 -9.19
N ILE A 175 15.86 -5.68 -9.34
CA ILE A 175 16.90 -6.42 -8.58
C ILE A 175 17.03 -5.95 -7.11
N ALA A 176 16.52 -4.76 -6.75
CA ALA A 176 16.89 -4.08 -5.51
C ALA A 176 15.78 -4.00 -4.42
N VAL A 177 14.62 -4.64 -4.60
CA VAL A 177 13.42 -4.33 -3.78
C VAL A 177 13.11 -5.37 -2.69
N ASP A 178 13.81 -6.50 -2.68
CA ASP A 178 13.53 -7.61 -1.76
C ASP A 178 13.72 -7.26 -0.27
N GLN A 179 14.46 -6.17 0.03
CA GLN A 179 14.63 -5.71 1.40
C GLN A 179 13.40 -5.02 1.98
N LEU A 180 12.50 -4.50 1.16
CA LEU A 180 11.31 -3.77 1.63
C LEU A 180 10.02 -4.56 1.44
N VAL A 181 9.90 -5.30 0.33
CA VAL A 181 8.65 -5.98 -0.07
C VAL A 181 8.80 -7.51 -0.04
N ASP A 182 7.78 -8.20 0.49
CA ASP A 182 7.67 -9.67 0.40
C ASP A 182 6.91 -10.06 -0.87
N ARG A 183 7.65 -10.39 -1.94
CA ARG A 183 7.08 -10.75 -3.25
C ARG A 183 6.25 -12.01 -3.24
N LYS A 184 6.57 -12.97 -2.35
CA LYS A 184 5.78 -14.20 -2.24
C LYS A 184 4.40 -13.89 -1.67
N GLN A 185 4.37 -13.10 -0.60
CA GLN A 185 3.14 -12.65 0.01
C GLN A 185 2.31 -11.78 -0.96
N GLU A 186 2.93 -10.83 -1.67
CA GLU A 186 2.28 -10.01 -2.70
C GLU A 186 1.59 -10.91 -3.73
N LEU A 187 2.30 -11.91 -4.27
CA LEU A 187 1.76 -12.82 -5.29
C LEU A 187 0.61 -13.68 -4.76
N GLU A 188 0.67 -14.14 -3.51
CA GLU A 188 -0.42 -14.87 -2.86
C GLU A 188 -1.68 -14.00 -2.72
N PHE A 189 -1.52 -12.72 -2.39
CA PHE A 189 -2.64 -11.78 -2.32
C PHE A 189 -3.21 -11.44 -3.69
N LEU A 190 -2.37 -11.18 -4.69
CA LEU A 190 -2.81 -10.91 -6.06
C LEU A 190 -3.63 -12.07 -6.64
N GLN A 191 -3.27 -13.32 -6.35
CA GLN A 191 -4.05 -14.50 -6.75
C GLN A 191 -5.45 -14.52 -6.11
N LYS A 192 -5.55 -14.21 -4.82
CA LYS A 192 -6.83 -14.10 -4.10
C LYS A 192 -7.68 -12.96 -4.67
N LEU A 193 -7.09 -11.80 -4.89
CA LEU A 193 -7.75 -10.62 -5.44
C LEU A 193 -8.26 -10.87 -6.87
N SER A 194 -7.45 -11.51 -7.73
CA SER A 194 -7.83 -11.93 -9.07
C SER A 194 -9.04 -12.89 -9.05
N THR A 195 -9.05 -13.85 -8.12
CA THR A 195 -10.18 -14.78 -7.92
C THR A 195 -11.47 -14.03 -7.54
N LEU A 196 -11.34 -12.99 -6.71
CA LEU A 196 -12.44 -12.13 -6.28
C LEU A 196 -12.82 -11.04 -7.30
N LYS A 197 -12.07 -10.92 -8.41
CA LYS A 197 -12.21 -9.84 -9.40
C LYS A 197 -12.06 -8.44 -8.78
N ILE A 198 -11.14 -8.31 -7.82
CA ILE A 198 -10.75 -7.04 -7.20
C ILE A 198 -9.40 -6.65 -7.79
N GLY A 199 -9.34 -5.47 -8.41
CA GLY A 199 -8.14 -5.07 -9.16
C GLY A 199 -8.05 -5.73 -10.54
N PRO A 200 -6.93 -5.52 -11.26
CA PRO A 200 -6.62 -6.21 -12.50
C PRO A 200 -6.54 -7.73 -12.31
N LEU A 201 -7.08 -8.50 -13.26
CA LEU A 201 -6.91 -9.95 -13.24
C LEU A 201 -5.45 -10.32 -13.49
N LEU A 202 -4.94 -11.26 -12.70
CA LEU A 202 -3.63 -11.86 -12.91
C LEU A 202 -3.77 -12.97 -13.97
N LEU A 203 -3.13 -12.79 -15.12
CA LEU A 203 -3.30 -13.62 -16.33
C LEU A 203 -2.21 -14.68 -16.48
N GLY A 204 -1.01 -14.41 -15.97
CA GLY A 204 0.11 -15.34 -16.04
C GLY A 204 1.26 -14.89 -15.15
N ILE A 205 2.01 -15.85 -14.63
CA ILE A 205 3.13 -15.62 -13.70
C ILE A 205 4.40 -16.25 -14.30
N PHE A 206 5.53 -15.56 -14.21
CA PHE A 206 6.83 -16.15 -14.52
C PHE A 206 7.84 -15.83 -13.42
N GLY A 207 9.02 -16.44 -13.47
CA GLY A 207 9.97 -16.46 -12.35
C GLY A 207 10.27 -15.09 -11.73
N ASN A 208 10.34 -14.03 -12.52
CA ASN A 208 10.54 -12.65 -12.05
C ASN A 208 9.53 -11.64 -12.57
N GLY A 209 8.29 -12.05 -12.81
CA GLY A 209 7.26 -11.11 -13.22
C GLY A 209 5.92 -11.74 -13.50
N ARG A 210 5.03 -10.96 -14.11
CA ARG A 210 3.64 -11.35 -14.33
C ARG A 210 2.96 -10.55 -15.44
N PHE A 211 1.90 -11.14 -15.99
CA PHE A 211 0.94 -10.48 -16.86
C PHE A 211 -0.34 -10.16 -16.09
N GLU A 212 -0.77 -8.92 -16.17
CA GLU A 212 -2.02 -8.43 -15.59
C GLU A 212 -2.95 -7.98 -16.71
N GLN A 213 -4.25 -8.02 -16.44
CA GLN A 213 -5.27 -7.42 -17.29
C GLN A 213 -4.96 -5.93 -17.48
N TYR A 214 -4.98 -5.48 -18.72
CA TYR A 214 -5.02 -4.06 -19.01
C TYR A 214 -6.40 -3.49 -18.71
N LEU A 215 -6.45 -2.42 -17.92
CA LEU A 215 -7.64 -1.62 -17.68
C LEU A 215 -7.49 -0.32 -18.46
N ASP A 216 -8.51 0.02 -19.26
CA ASP A 216 -8.60 1.34 -19.88
C ASP A 216 -9.06 2.34 -18.82
N SER A 217 -8.11 3.13 -18.33
CA SER A 217 -8.30 3.95 -17.13
C SER A 217 -7.30 5.08 -17.04
N GLU A 218 -7.64 6.07 -16.23
CA GLU A 218 -6.77 7.16 -15.81
C GLU A 218 -6.47 7.05 -14.31
N THR A 219 -5.27 7.43 -13.90
CA THR A 219 -4.91 7.53 -12.49
C THR A 219 -5.54 8.77 -11.89
N LEU A 220 -6.04 8.69 -10.66
CA LEU A 220 -6.57 9.86 -9.96
C LEU A 220 -5.48 10.91 -9.71
N THR A 221 -5.90 12.17 -9.56
CA THR A 221 -5.03 13.25 -9.08
C THR A 221 -5.28 13.58 -7.61
N ARG A 222 -4.47 14.49 -7.07
CA ARG A 222 -4.68 15.04 -5.73
C ARG A 222 -6.01 15.82 -5.61
N GLU A 223 -6.52 16.40 -6.69
CA GLU A 223 -7.79 17.09 -6.72
C GLU A 223 -8.95 16.08 -6.72
N ASP A 224 -8.80 14.98 -7.45
CA ASP A 224 -9.81 13.91 -7.51
C ASP A 224 -10.13 13.35 -6.13
N ILE A 225 -9.13 13.06 -5.30
CA ILE A 225 -9.36 12.47 -3.97
C ILE A 225 -10.09 13.44 -3.02
N ARG A 226 -10.06 14.76 -3.31
CA ARG A 226 -10.79 15.79 -2.55
C ARG A 226 -12.24 15.98 -3.01
N ASP A 227 -12.60 15.52 -4.21
CA ASP A 227 -13.99 15.53 -4.66
C ASP A 227 -14.86 14.63 -3.76
N LEU A 228 -15.96 15.16 -3.25
CA LEU A 228 -16.80 14.48 -2.26
C LEU A 228 -17.34 13.14 -2.77
N LYS A 229 -17.70 13.05 -4.05
CA LYS A 229 -18.24 11.82 -4.65
C LYS A 229 -17.14 10.79 -4.86
N THR A 230 -16.00 11.21 -5.39
CA THR A 230 -14.83 10.35 -5.59
C THR A 230 -14.31 9.84 -4.24
N SER A 231 -14.15 10.70 -3.25
CA SER A 231 -13.80 10.34 -1.86
C SER A 231 -14.75 9.30 -1.27
N SER A 232 -16.06 9.49 -1.44
CA SER A 232 -17.09 8.52 -1.00
C SER A 232 -16.94 7.16 -1.71
N HIS A 233 -16.60 7.17 -3.00
CA HIS A 233 -16.39 5.96 -3.76
C HIS A 233 -15.11 5.22 -3.32
N ILE A 234 -14.00 5.95 -3.09
CA ILE A 234 -12.76 5.36 -2.54
C ILE A 234 -13.07 4.67 -1.21
N ALA A 235 -13.82 5.32 -0.32
CA ALA A 235 -14.24 4.75 0.96
C ALA A 235 -15.01 3.43 0.81
N GLN A 236 -15.92 3.35 -0.17
CA GLN A 236 -16.68 2.12 -0.45
C GLN A 236 -15.78 1.00 -0.99
N ARG A 237 -14.83 1.32 -1.89
CA ARG A 237 -13.86 0.33 -2.42
C ARG A 237 -12.93 -0.18 -1.33
N MET A 238 -12.47 0.70 -0.44
CA MET A 238 -11.67 0.34 0.73
C MET A 238 -12.45 -0.58 1.69
N ALA A 239 -13.74 -0.30 1.95
CA ALA A 239 -14.59 -1.17 2.76
C ALA A 239 -14.76 -2.58 2.15
N ILE A 240 -14.91 -2.67 0.82
CA ILE A 240 -14.97 -3.95 0.10
C ILE A 240 -13.64 -4.72 0.28
N LEU A 241 -12.51 -4.03 0.10
CA LEU A 241 -11.19 -4.62 0.29
C LEU A 241 -10.99 -5.13 1.72
N HIS A 242 -11.32 -4.32 2.72
CA HIS A 242 -11.19 -4.68 4.13
C HIS A 242 -12.02 -5.91 4.49
N ASN A 243 -13.21 -6.06 3.90
CA ASN A 243 -14.11 -7.19 4.11
C ASN A 243 -13.58 -8.53 3.55
N ILE A 244 -12.52 -8.53 2.73
CA ILE A 244 -11.85 -9.77 2.27
C ILE A 244 -11.36 -10.60 3.46
N VAL A 245 -11.07 -9.97 4.59
CA VAL A 245 -10.71 -10.65 5.85
C VAL A 245 -11.76 -11.68 6.29
N LYS A 246 -13.03 -11.51 5.92
CA LYS A 246 -14.12 -12.45 6.22
C LYS A 246 -14.05 -13.72 5.37
N LEU A 247 -13.45 -13.64 4.17
CA LEU A 247 -13.27 -14.74 3.23
C LEU A 247 -11.92 -15.44 3.45
N PHE A 248 -10.88 -14.65 3.70
CA PHE A 248 -9.53 -15.10 3.99
C PHE A 248 -9.12 -14.53 5.35
N PRO A 249 -9.50 -15.18 6.46
CA PRO A 249 -9.16 -14.70 7.80
C PRO A 249 -7.66 -14.83 8.08
N PRO A 250 -7.06 -13.90 8.82
CA PRO A 250 -5.66 -13.98 9.22
C PRO A 250 -5.45 -15.14 10.20
N PRO A 251 -4.25 -15.74 10.23
CA PRO A 251 -3.80 -16.56 11.36
C PRO A 251 -3.98 -15.85 12.71
N LYS A 252 -4.14 -16.63 13.80
CA LYS A 252 -4.37 -16.07 15.15
C LYS A 252 -3.25 -15.17 15.65
N ASP A 253 -2.00 -15.48 15.27
CA ASP A 253 -0.80 -14.77 15.72
C ASP A 253 -0.32 -13.74 14.68
N THR A 254 -1.21 -13.29 13.79
CA THR A 254 -0.89 -12.29 12.78
C THR A 254 -0.50 -10.96 13.45
N VAL A 255 0.73 -10.53 13.17
CA VAL A 255 1.20 -9.19 13.52
C VAL A 255 0.72 -8.22 12.44
N PRO A 256 0.11 -7.07 12.80
CA PRO A 256 -0.28 -6.04 11.84
C PRO A 256 0.89 -5.59 10.96
N GLN A 257 0.65 -5.45 9.65
CA GLN A 257 1.69 -5.15 8.67
C GLN A 257 2.48 -3.86 8.98
N VAL A 258 1.82 -2.83 9.55
CA VAL A 258 2.50 -1.60 9.96
C VAL A 258 3.61 -1.85 10.99
N TRP A 259 3.41 -2.76 11.94
CA TRP A 259 4.42 -3.11 12.95
C TRP A 259 5.54 -3.93 12.35
N VAL A 260 5.22 -4.88 11.46
CA VAL A 260 6.22 -5.65 10.71
C VAL A 260 7.15 -4.69 9.96
N ASN A 261 6.58 -3.70 9.26
CA ASN A 261 7.33 -2.73 8.48
C ASN A 261 8.16 -1.80 9.37
N ILE A 262 7.57 -1.20 10.41
CA ILE A 262 8.31 -0.29 11.31
C ILE A 262 9.47 -1.01 12.02
N ASP A 263 9.24 -2.21 12.56
CA ASP A 263 10.26 -2.97 13.28
C ASP A 263 11.41 -3.40 12.35
N LYS A 264 11.09 -3.68 11.08
CA LYS A 264 12.08 -3.99 10.03
C LYS A 264 12.85 -2.76 9.57
N TRP A 265 12.17 -1.64 9.35
CA TRP A 265 12.75 -0.47 8.68
C TRP A 265 13.49 0.46 9.64
N TYR A 266 13.12 0.53 10.92
CA TYR A 266 13.84 1.34 11.90
C TYR A 266 15.36 1.03 11.96
N PRO A 267 15.79 -0.23 12.20
CA PRO A 267 17.22 -0.53 12.25
C PRO A 267 17.93 -0.32 10.90
N LEU A 268 17.23 -0.52 9.78
CA LEU A 268 17.77 -0.24 8.43
C LEU A 268 17.98 1.27 8.23
N ALA A 269 17.00 2.08 8.60
CA ALA A 269 17.08 3.54 8.51
C ALA A 269 18.25 4.07 9.35
N VAL A 270 18.38 3.61 10.60
CA VAL A 270 19.50 3.98 11.49
C VAL A 270 20.85 3.61 10.86
N LYS A 271 20.96 2.41 10.27
CA LYS A 271 22.18 1.99 9.57
C LYS A 271 22.50 2.89 8.38
N VAL A 272 21.50 3.22 7.56
CA VAL A 272 21.64 4.07 6.37
C VAL A 272 22.10 5.47 6.73
N ILE A 273 21.40 6.17 7.63
CA ILE A 273 21.71 7.56 8.01
C ILE A 273 23.01 7.71 8.82
N SER A 274 23.53 6.61 9.35
CA SER A 274 24.85 6.58 10.00
C SER A 274 25.99 6.40 8.99
N GLY A 275 25.68 6.10 7.73
CA GLY A 275 26.66 5.93 6.67
C GLY A 275 27.31 7.25 6.23
N PRO A 276 28.52 7.19 5.64
CA PRO A 276 29.26 8.37 5.20
C PRO A 276 28.52 9.17 4.13
N GLU A 277 27.69 8.52 3.31
CA GLU A 277 26.86 9.19 2.29
C GLU A 277 25.94 10.28 2.88
N PHE A 278 25.43 10.06 4.10
CA PHE A 278 24.56 11.02 4.78
C PHE A 278 25.34 11.92 5.73
N ARG A 279 26.36 11.39 6.40
CA ARG A 279 27.14 12.12 7.40
C ARG A 279 28.18 13.08 6.82
N ASN A 280 28.64 12.87 5.59
CA ASN A 280 29.58 13.77 4.93
C ASN A 280 28.91 15.05 4.40
N ASP A 281 27.59 15.07 4.25
CA ASP A 281 26.84 16.28 3.95
C ASP A 281 26.57 17.08 5.25
N PRO A 282 27.10 18.32 5.40
CA PRO A 282 26.96 19.07 6.64
C PRO A 282 25.52 19.41 7.01
N ALA A 283 24.65 19.64 6.02
CA ALA A 283 23.25 19.98 6.27
C ALA A 283 22.46 18.76 6.75
N ARG A 284 22.64 17.62 6.08
CA ARG A 284 22.02 16.35 6.49
C ARG A 284 22.54 15.90 7.86
N SER A 285 23.85 15.95 8.10
CA SER A 285 24.39 15.57 9.42
C SER A 285 23.84 16.45 10.52
N LYS A 286 23.81 17.79 10.33
CA LYS A 286 23.26 18.70 11.34
C LYS A 286 21.78 18.41 11.64
N ARG A 287 20.97 18.14 10.61
CA ARG A 287 19.55 17.80 10.78
C ARG A 287 19.39 16.48 11.54
N LEU A 288 20.16 15.45 11.16
CA LEU A 288 20.17 14.16 11.85
C LEU A 288 20.64 14.28 13.30
N ASP A 289 21.66 15.09 13.60
CA ASP A 289 22.13 15.33 14.96
C ASP A 289 21.09 16.05 15.82
N SER A 290 20.27 16.91 15.20
CA SER A 290 19.14 17.55 15.88
C SER A 290 17.93 16.63 16.06
N PHE A 291 17.86 15.53 15.30
CA PHE A 291 16.76 14.58 15.33
C PHE A 291 17.19 13.31 16.08
N ASP A 292 16.84 13.24 17.36
CA ASP A 292 17.24 12.13 18.23
C ASP A 292 16.59 10.79 17.81
N MET A 293 17.31 9.96 17.05
CA MET A 293 16.81 8.67 16.56
C MET A 293 16.63 7.66 17.69
N GLU A 294 17.46 7.70 18.74
CA GLU A 294 17.31 6.79 19.89
C GLU A 294 16.01 7.08 20.63
N ARG A 295 15.70 8.37 20.84
CA ARG A 295 14.41 8.78 21.39
C ARG A 295 13.24 8.36 20.50
N LEU A 296 13.39 8.43 19.18
CA LEU A 296 12.36 7.97 18.24
C LEU A 296 11.99 6.51 18.48
N TYR A 297 12.97 5.63 18.78
CA TYR A 297 12.68 4.23 19.11
C TYR A 297 11.70 4.09 20.28
N PHE A 298 11.94 4.81 21.38
CA PHE A 298 11.07 4.77 22.55
C PHE A 298 9.69 5.41 22.29
N GLU A 299 9.65 6.48 21.49
CA GLU A 299 8.40 7.10 21.02
C GLU A 299 7.57 6.10 20.19
N ILE A 300 8.21 5.32 19.32
CA ILE A 300 7.57 4.24 18.54
C ILE A 300 7.02 3.15 19.47
N GLN A 301 7.80 2.68 20.45
CA GLN A 301 7.30 1.64 21.38
C GLN A 301 6.08 2.13 22.18
N THR A 302 6.10 3.38 22.61
CA THR A 302 4.97 4.02 23.30
C THR A 302 3.76 4.13 22.37
N LEU A 303 3.98 4.51 21.11
CA LEU A 303 2.93 4.58 20.09
C LEU A 303 2.27 3.22 19.86
N LYS A 304 3.07 2.15 19.69
CA LYS A 304 2.56 0.78 19.50
C LYS A 304 1.64 0.36 20.65
N GLN A 305 2.08 0.56 21.90
CA GLN A 305 1.27 0.24 23.08
C GLN A 305 -0.07 1.01 23.10
N LYS A 306 -0.05 2.30 22.77
CA LYS A 306 -1.27 3.12 22.71
C LYS A 306 -2.21 2.65 21.60
N LEU A 307 -1.69 2.42 20.39
CA LEU A 307 -2.51 2.05 19.24
C LEU A 307 -3.07 0.63 19.34
N ASP A 308 -2.30 -0.32 19.89
CA ASP A 308 -2.79 -1.68 20.16
C ASP A 308 -3.96 -1.64 21.18
N SER A 309 -3.95 -0.71 22.14
CA SER A 309 -5.03 -0.55 23.12
C SER A 309 -6.34 -0.01 22.54
N LEU A 310 -6.31 0.57 21.32
CA LEU A 310 -7.52 1.02 20.63
C LEU A 310 -8.36 -0.14 20.10
N ASN A 311 -7.79 -1.36 20.01
CA ASN A 311 -8.46 -2.55 19.49
C ASN A 311 -9.06 -2.33 18.09
N SER A 312 -8.35 -1.58 17.23
CA SER A 312 -8.76 -1.41 15.83
C SER A 312 -8.88 -2.79 15.16
N PRO A 313 -9.97 -3.07 14.43
CA PRO A 313 -10.15 -4.34 13.74
C PRO A 313 -9.02 -4.61 12.74
N LEU A 314 -8.54 -5.86 12.73
CA LEU A 314 -7.71 -6.37 11.65
C LEU A 314 -8.56 -6.58 10.40
N VAL A 315 -8.07 -6.06 9.29
CA VAL A 315 -8.68 -6.14 7.96
C VAL A 315 -7.63 -6.53 6.94
N PHE A 316 -8.06 -6.87 5.72
CA PHE A 316 -7.16 -6.95 4.59
C PHE A 316 -6.94 -5.53 4.03
N ALA A 317 -5.82 -4.91 4.38
CA ALA A 317 -5.50 -3.52 4.06
C ALA A 317 -4.62 -3.42 2.81
N HIS A 318 -4.78 -2.33 2.08
CA HIS A 318 -3.88 -1.96 0.98
C HIS A 318 -2.56 -1.40 1.48
N ASN A 319 -2.61 -0.58 2.54
CA ASN A 319 -1.51 0.14 3.20
C ASN A 319 -0.86 1.26 2.37
N ASP A 320 -1.17 1.40 1.08
CA ASP A 320 -0.63 2.44 0.20
C ASP A 320 -1.67 3.05 -0.76
N THR A 321 -2.83 3.46 -0.26
CA THR A 321 -3.91 4.06 -1.08
C THR A 321 -3.65 5.55 -1.41
N GLN A 322 -2.47 5.88 -1.90
CA GLN A 322 -2.21 7.17 -2.55
C GLN A 322 -2.95 7.25 -3.90
N TYR A 323 -3.20 8.47 -4.39
CA TYR A 323 -4.03 8.66 -5.59
C TYR A 323 -3.43 7.99 -6.85
N GLY A 324 -2.11 7.81 -6.90
CA GLY A 324 -1.38 7.08 -7.94
C GLY A 324 -1.80 5.63 -8.09
N ASN A 325 -2.31 5.03 -7.02
CA ASN A 325 -2.72 3.63 -6.93
C ASN A 325 -4.23 3.43 -7.10
N ILE A 326 -4.95 4.47 -7.51
CA ILE A 326 -6.40 4.43 -7.73
C ILE A 326 -6.67 4.83 -9.18
N LEU A 327 -7.27 3.90 -9.93
CA LEU A 327 -7.59 4.05 -11.34
C LEU A 327 -9.09 4.33 -11.50
N ARG A 328 -9.44 5.27 -12.36
CA ARG A 328 -10.81 5.54 -12.81
C ARG A 328 -11.00 4.93 -14.20
N LEU A 329 -11.97 4.04 -14.36
CA LEU A 329 -12.22 3.37 -15.64
C LEU A 329 -12.84 4.32 -16.68
N ASN A 330 -12.37 4.23 -17.93
CA ASN A 330 -12.80 5.04 -19.07
C ASN A 330 -13.99 4.44 -19.84
N ASP A 331 -14.67 3.43 -19.28
CA ASP A 331 -15.78 2.72 -19.91
C ASP A 331 -17.15 3.41 -19.72
N GLY A 332 -17.15 4.63 -19.18
CA GLY A 332 -18.35 5.41 -18.84
C GLY A 332 -18.97 5.06 -17.48
N SER A 333 -18.49 4.04 -16.78
CA SER A 333 -18.97 3.70 -15.43
C SER A 333 -18.42 4.64 -14.36
N ASN A 334 -17.23 5.22 -14.58
CA ASN A 334 -16.43 5.94 -13.58
C ASN A 334 -16.11 5.08 -12.34
N GLU A 335 -16.11 3.75 -12.49
CA GLU A 335 -15.72 2.82 -11.44
C GLU A 335 -14.26 3.04 -11.02
N LEU A 336 -14.00 2.89 -9.72
CA LEU A 336 -12.65 3.02 -9.16
C LEU A 336 -12.03 1.65 -8.89
N VAL A 337 -10.81 1.47 -9.33
CA VAL A 337 -10.04 0.24 -9.15
C VAL A 337 -8.74 0.57 -8.43
N VAL A 338 -8.52 -0.08 -7.29
CA VAL A 338 -7.25 0.02 -6.56
C VAL A 338 -6.25 -0.96 -7.17
N VAL A 339 -5.00 -0.52 -7.31
CA VAL A 339 -3.87 -1.28 -7.87
C VAL A 339 -2.63 -1.14 -7.00
N ASP A 340 -1.60 -1.92 -7.31
CA ASP A 340 -0.30 -1.90 -6.64
C ASP A 340 -0.33 -2.33 -5.17
N PHE A 341 -0.66 -3.62 -4.96
CA PHE A 341 -0.79 -4.25 -3.65
C PHE A 341 0.56 -4.66 -3.02
N GLU A 342 1.67 -3.98 -3.35
CA GLU A 342 3.01 -4.39 -2.89
C GLU A 342 3.19 -4.27 -1.36
N TYR A 343 2.47 -3.35 -0.72
CA TYR A 343 2.45 -3.20 0.74
C TYR A 343 1.21 -3.83 1.39
N ALA A 344 0.34 -4.47 0.63
CA ALA A 344 -0.92 -5.02 1.13
C ALA A 344 -0.69 -6.14 2.14
N GLY A 345 -1.56 -6.22 3.13
CA GLY A 345 -1.45 -7.22 4.18
C GLY A 345 -2.50 -7.05 5.26
N TYR A 346 -2.54 -7.98 6.20
CA TYR A 346 -3.44 -7.85 7.34
C TYR A 346 -2.95 -6.72 8.25
N ASN A 347 -3.79 -5.72 8.44
CA ASN A 347 -3.44 -4.53 9.22
C ASN A 347 -4.67 -3.94 9.90
N PHE A 348 -4.46 -2.94 10.75
CA PHE A 348 -5.54 -2.19 11.37
C PHE A 348 -6.31 -1.38 10.33
N ARG A 349 -7.65 -1.44 10.37
CA ARG A 349 -8.47 -0.58 9.50
C ARG A 349 -8.16 0.90 9.70
N GLY A 350 -7.89 1.30 10.95
CA GLY A 350 -7.57 2.67 11.32
C GLY A 350 -6.30 3.14 10.63
N PHE A 351 -5.32 2.24 10.45
CA PHE A 351 -4.10 2.56 9.72
C PHE A 351 -4.36 2.81 8.23
N ASP A 352 -5.06 1.92 7.53
CA ASP A 352 -5.24 2.06 6.08
C ASP A 352 -6.02 3.34 5.72
N ILE A 353 -7.07 3.64 6.50
CA ILE A 353 -7.86 4.86 6.35
C ILE A 353 -7.01 6.10 6.70
N ALA A 354 -6.30 6.08 7.84
CA ALA A 354 -5.45 7.20 8.24
C ALA A 354 -4.33 7.45 7.22
N ASN A 355 -3.74 6.39 6.68
CA ASN A 355 -2.74 6.50 5.64
C ASN A 355 -3.31 7.21 4.42
N HIS A 356 -4.49 6.82 3.94
CA HIS A 356 -5.17 7.53 2.85
C HIS A 356 -5.35 9.02 3.15
N PHE A 357 -5.72 9.39 4.37
CA PHE A 357 -5.84 10.81 4.76
C PHE A 357 -4.49 11.54 4.78
N CYS A 358 -3.41 10.90 5.23
CA CYS A 358 -2.06 11.46 5.12
C CYS A 358 -1.65 11.74 3.67
N GLU A 359 -2.12 10.93 2.72
CA GLU A 359 -1.82 11.11 1.28
C GLU A 359 -2.50 12.34 0.66
N TRP A 360 -3.48 12.96 1.33
CA TRP A 360 -4.05 14.24 0.90
C TRP A 360 -3.10 15.43 1.12
N SER A 361 -2.04 15.23 1.92
CA SER A 361 -1.00 16.23 2.22
C SER A 361 0.15 16.25 1.20
N PHE A 362 0.05 15.48 0.11
CA PHE A 362 1.09 15.35 -0.90
C PHE A 362 0.61 15.70 -2.30
N ASP A 363 1.56 16.13 -3.13
CA ASP A 363 1.39 16.36 -4.56
C ASP A 363 2.57 15.79 -5.33
N TYR A 364 2.44 14.51 -5.68
CA TYR A 364 3.41 13.76 -6.49
C TYR A 364 3.51 14.23 -7.94
N HIS A 365 2.61 15.09 -8.43
CA HIS A 365 2.73 15.72 -9.75
C HIS A 365 3.47 17.06 -9.69
N SER A 366 3.70 17.61 -8.49
CA SER A 366 4.44 18.85 -8.32
C SER A 366 5.95 18.67 -8.62
N PRO A 367 6.68 19.77 -8.88
CA PRO A 367 8.15 19.72 -8.99
C PRO A 367 8.86 19.29 -7.70
N GLU A 368 8.18 19.38 -6.55
CA GLU A 368 8.71 19.04 -5.23
C GLU A 368 7.84 17.96 -4.54
N PRO A 369 7.72 16.76 -5.14
CA PRO A 369 6.74 15.74 -4.76
C PRO A 369 6.95 15.12 -3.37
N HIS A 370 8.06 15.47 -2.72
CA HIS A 370 8.48 15.00 -1.40
C HIS A 370 7.98 15.91 -0.27
N ILE A 371 7.49 17.11 -0.59
CA ILE A 371 7.08 18.11 0.41
C ILE A 371 5.72 17.72 1.00
N LEU A 372 5.69 17.67 2.34
CA LEU A 372 4.48 17.46 3.12
C LEU A 372 3.82 18.81 3.41
N HIS A 373 2.54 18.93 3.03
CA HIS A 373 1.70 20.10 3.32
C HIS A 373 0.67 19.75 4.41
N SER A 374 1.03 19.99 5.67
CA SER A 374 0.21 19.59 6.83
C SER A 374 -1.18 20.23 6.82
N ASP A 375 -1.29 21.45 6.27
CA ASP A 375 -2.54 22.21 6.14
C ASP A 375 -3.52 21.63 5.12
N TRP A 376 -3.08 20.69 4.28
CA TRP A 376 -3.92 20.03 3.27
C TRP A 376 -4.60 18.76 3.76
N TYR A 377 -4.25 18.27 4.95
CA TYR A 377 -4.88 17.12 5.59
C TYR A 377 -6.41 17.30 5.61
N PRO A 378 -7.23 16.26 5.37
CA PRO A 378 -8.68 16.40 5.24
C PRO A 378 -9.27 17.05 6.49
N SER A 379 -10.12 18.04 6.28
CA SER A 379 -10.91 18.66 7.34
C SER A 379 -11.85 17.64 7.99
N ARG A 380 -12.34 17.95 9.19
CA ARG A 380 -13.32 17.09 9.88
C ARG A 380 -14.52 16.74 9.00
N LYS A 381 -15.02 17.68 8.20
CA LYS A 381 -16.14 17.45 7.27
C LYS A 381 -15.80 16.45 6.18
N GLU A 382 -14.60 16.54 5.61
CA GLU A 382 -14.12 15.63 4.56
C GLU A 382 -13.86 14.23 5.12
N GLN A 383 -13.26 14.14 6.31
CA GLN A 383 -13.11 12.87 7.03
C GLN A 383 -14.47 12.21 7.28
N LEU A 384 -15.46 12.93 7.83
CA LEU A 384 -16.78 12.37 8.10
C LEU A 384 -17.52 11.93 6.84
N ASN A 385 -17.34 12.62 5.70
CA ASN A 385 -17.88 12.19 4.40
C ASN A 385 -17.32 10.82 3.98
N PHE A 386 -16.00 10.66 4.09
CA PHE A 386 -15.32 9.40 3.79
C PHE A 386 -15.78 8.28 4.74
N LEU A 387 -15.71 8.52 6.06
CA LEU A 387 -16.03 7.53 7.09
C LEU A 387 -17.50 7.07 7.04
N SER A 388 -18.43 7.98 6.74
CA SER A 388 -19.84 7.65 6.56
C SER A 388 -20.06 6.67 5.40
N SER A 389 -19.40 6.93 4.27
CA SER A 389 -19.45 6.04 3.09
C SER A 389 -18.77 4.71 3.36
N TYR A 390 -17.63 4.70 4.06
CA TYR A 390 -16.92 3.49 4.45
C TYR A 390 -17.78 2.61 5.36
N MET A 391 -18.35 3.16 6.43
CA MET A 391 -19.19 2.42 7.38
C MET A 391 -20.48 1.89 6.74
N GLY A 392 -21.10 2.69 5.86
CA GLY A 392 -22.28 2.27 5.12
C GLY A 392 -22.02 1.03 4.25
N ALA A 393 -20.83 0.94 3.64
CA ALA A 393 -20.42 -0.18 2.80
C ALA A 393 -19.84 -1.37 3.59
N SER A 394 -19.21 -1.14 4.75
CA SER A 394 -18.65 -2.21 5.57
C SER A 394 -19.72 -3.04 6.29
N HIS A 395 -20.89 -2.43 6.52
CA HIS A 395 -21.96 -2.93 7.40
C HIS A 395 -21.50 -3.12 8.86
N ASP A 396 -20.40 -2.47 9.27
CA ASP A 396 -19.85 -2.56 10.62
C ASP A 396 -20.30 -1.36 11.47
N GLY A 397 -21.24 -1.60 12.39
CA GLY A 397 -21.77 -0.56 13.28
C GLY A 397 -22.63 0.45 12.51
N GLY A 398 -23.78 0.83 13.07
CA GLY A 398 -24.66 1.79 12.39
C GLY A 398 -23.94 3.09 12.01
N VAL A 399 -24.35 3.71 10.91
CA VAL A 399 -23.87 5.04 10.52
C VAL A 399 -24.56 6.07 11.39
N ASP A 400 -24.01 6.30 12.58
CA ASP A 400 -24.42 7.35 13.51
C ASP A 400 -23.22 8.21 13.92
N GLU A 401 -23.52 9.42 14.42
CA GLU A 401 -22.52 10.44 14.73
C GLU A 401 -21.49 9.97 15.76
N HIS A 402 -21.90 9.15 16.73
CA HIS A 402 -21.00 8.66 17.76
C HIS A 402 -19.98 7.68 17.19
N ASN A 403 -20.43 6.69 16.41
CA ASN A 403 -19.53 5.71 15.80
C ASN A 403 -18.59 6.34 14.77
N LEU A 404 -19.08 7.33 14.01
CA LEU A 404 -18.24 8.08 13.06
C LEU A 404 -17.12 8.83 13.77
N GLU A 405 -17.42 9.47 14.90
CA GLU A 405 -16.42 10.20 15.68
C GLU A 405 -15.40 9.25 16.32
N LEU A 406 -15.82 8.08 16.83
CA LEU A 406 -14.89 7.06 17.33
C LEU A 406 -13.94 6.57 16.24
N LEU A 407 -14.44 6.26 15.04
CA LEU A 407 -13.61 5.83 13.92
C LEU A 407 -12.68 6.97 13.45
N ARG A 408 -13.14 8.22 13.51
CA ARG A 408 -12.32 9.39 13.20
C ARG A 408 -11.13 9.51 14.15
N GLN A 409 -11.37 9.40 15.46
CA GLN A 409 -10.33 9.42 16.50
C GLN A 409 -9.36 8.23 16.37
N GLU A 410 -9.88 7.05 16.02
CA GLU A 410 -9.05 5.88 15.67
C GLU A 410 -8.08 6.24 14.53
N CYS A 411 -8.59 6.82 13.43
CA CYS A 411 -7.75 7.22 12.29
C CYS A 411 -6.75 8.32 12.66
N GLU A 412 -7.14 9.35 13.42
CA GLU A 412 -6.21 10.39 13.88
C GLU A 412 -5.04 9.81 14.67
N ALA A 413 -5.30 8.84 15.54
CA ALA A 413 -4.24 8.17 16.29
C ALA A 413 -3.31 7.37 15.36
N PHE A 414 -3.85 6.66 14.36
CA PHE A 414 -3.07 5.88 13.41
C PHE A 414 -2.31 6.72 12.36
N ALA A 415 -2.68 7.98 12.13
CA ALA A 415 -1.93 8.90 11.26
C ALA A 415 -0.46 9.05 11.73
N LEU A 416 -0.24 9.04 13.06
CA LEU A 416 1.10 9.01 13.65
C LEU A 416 1.92 7.80 13.17
N ALA A 417 1.31 6.61 13.10
CA ALA A 417 1.98 5.41 12.64
C ALA A 417 2.28 5.47 11.13
N SER A 418 1.40 6.08 10.32
CA SER A 418 1.67 6.31 8.89
C SER A 418 2.89 7.22 8.70
N HIS A 419 3.00 8.31 9.47
CA HIS A 419 4.16 9.18 9.42
C HIS A 419 5.46 8.46 9.82
N VAL A 420 5.44 7.63 10.87
CA VAL A 420 6.61 6.81 11.24
C VAL A 420 6.97 5.83 10.13
N MET A 421 6.01 5.01 9.68
CA MET A 421 6.26 3.95 8.70
C MET A 421 6.89 4.51 7.42
N TRP A 422 6.27 5.53 6.82
CA TRP A 422 6.76 6.13 5.59
C TRP A 422 7.98 7.02 5.78
N GLY A 423 8.14 7.61 6.97
CA GLY A 423 9.36 8.32 7.35
C GLY A 423 10.59 7.41 7.34
N LEU A 424 10.48 6.25 7.99
CA LEU A 424 11.52 5.23 8.00
C LEU A 424 11.77 4.66 6.60
N TRP A 425 10.71 4.38 5.85
CA TRP A 425 10.81 3.94 4.44
C TRP A 425 11.61 4.94 3.59
N GLY A 426 11.31 6.24 3.72
CA GLY A 426 12.02 7.30 3.00
C GLY A 426 13.51 7.31 3.33
N LEU A 427 13.88 7.18 4.60
CA LEU A 427 15.28 7.12 5.00
C LEU A 427 15.99 5.87 4.45
N VAL A 428 15.33 4.71 4.42
CA VAL A 428 15.93 3.50 3.81
C VAL A 428 16.11 3.68 2.31
N GLN A 429 15.11 4.21 1.61
CA GLN A 429 15.16 4.42 0.16
C GLN A 429 16.19 5.46 -0.27
N ALA A 430 16.55 6.39 0.61
CA ALA A 430 17.50 7.45 0.29
C ALA A 430 18.91 6.94 -0.09
N ALA A 431 19.30 5.74 0.34
CA ALA A 431 20.59 5.12 -0.04
C ALA A 431 20.52 4.19 -1.26
N HIS A 432 19.30 3.82 -1.69
CA HIS A 432 19.11 2.68 -2.60
C HIS A 432 18.35 3.06 -3.88
N SER A 433 17.54 4.11 -3.84
CA SER A 433 16.71 4.48 -4.97
C SER A 433 17.49 5.29 -6.00
N GLN A 434 17.36 4.91 -7.27
CA GLN A 434 17.96 5.61 -8.41
C GLN A 434 17.05 6.73 -8.95
N ILE A 435 15.95 7.01 -8.27
CA ILE A 435 14.86 7.84 -8.77
C ILE A 435 15.06 9.26 -8.28
N LYS A 436 14.74 10.23 -9.15
CA LYS A 436 14.80 11.66 -8.85
C LYS A 436 13.67 12.07 -7.89
N PHE A 437 13.79 11.63 -6.64
CA PHE A 437 12.91 11.97 -5.54
C PHE A 437 13.78 12.19 -4.29
N SER A 438 13.49 13.24 -3.52
CA SER A 438 14.26 13.59 -2.32
C SER A 438 13.84 12.72 -1.13
N TYR A 439 14.17 11.43 -1.17
CA TYR A 439 13.79 10.42 -0.17
C TYR A 439 14.20 10.79 1.25
N PHE A 440 15.40 11.35 1.43
CA PHE A 440 15.86 11.82 2.73
C PHE A 440 14.96 12.94 3.28
N GLU A 441 14.65 13.93 2.45
CA GLU A 441 13.80 15.06 2.83
C GLU A 441 12.38 14.59 3.15
N TYR A 442 11.80 13.74 2.30
CA TYR A 442 10.50 13.10 2.55
C TYR A 442 10.49 12.35 3.89
N GLY A 443 11.50 11.51 4.13
CA GLY A 443 11.64 10.72 5.34
C GLY A 443 11.68 11.60 6.59
N MET A 444 12.52 12.63 6.58
CA MET A 444 12.65 13.57 7.69
C MET A 444 11.37 14.38 7.93
N LEU A 445 10.72 14.88 6.88
CA LEU A 445 9.46 15.65 7.01
C LEU A 445 8.34 14.80 7.62
N ARG A 446 8.18 13.53 7.24
CA ARG A 446 7.19 12.62 7.87
C ARG A 446 7.53 12.39 9.35
N LEU A 447 8.79 12.11 9.70
CA LEU A 447 9.20 11.88 11.09
C LEU A 447 9.07 13.13 11.99
N GLU A 448 9.35 14.31 11.44
CA GLU A 448 9.14 15.60 12.10
C GLU A 448 7.65 15.89 12.30
N GLN A 449 6.81 15.57 11.31
CA GLN A 449 5.35 15.67 11.43
C GLN A 449 4.82 14.74 12.53
N PHE A 450 5.30 13.49 12.59
CA PHE A 450 4.97 12.56 13.68
C PHE A 450 5.24 13.17 15.07
N ARG A 451 6.42 13.78 15.28
CA ARG A 451 6.76 14.42 16.55
C ARG A 451 5.92 15.64 16.85
N ARG A 452 5.61 16.45 15.82
CA ARG A 452 4.72 17.61 15.95
C ARG A 452 3.34 17.18 16.45
N ASP A 453 2.75 16.16 15.83
CA ASP A 453 1.41 15.69 16.17
C ASP A 453 1.37 14.93 17.50
N MET A 454 2.42 14.17 17.83
CA MET A 454 2.53 13.53 19.14
C MET A 454 2.54 14.55 20.28
N ASN A 455 3.18 15.71 20.09
CA ASN A 455 3.26 16.76 21.11
C ASN A 455 1.96 17.57 21.24
N MET A 456 1.13 17.65 20.20
CA MET A 456 -0.20 18.29 20.28
C MET A 456 -1.24 17.42 20.98
N ASN A 457 -1.01 16.09 21.02
CA ASN A 457 -1.92 15.10 21.61
C ASN A 457 -1.52 14.67 23.04
N GLN A 458 -0.52 15.33 23.64
CA GLN A 458 -0.17 15.24 25.07
C GLN A 458 -0.80 16.40 25.82
#